data_AF-A0A251P4K9-F1
#
_entry.id   AF-A0A251P4K9-F1
#
_cell.length_a   1.000
_cell.length_b   1.000
_cell.length_c   1.000
_cell.angle_alpha   90.00
_cell.angle_beta   90.00
_cell.angle_gamma   90.00
#
_symmetry.space_group_name_H-M   'P 1'
#
loop_
_entity.id
_entity.type
_entity.pdbx_description
1 polymer ?
#
loop_
_entity_poly.entity_id
_entity_poly.type
_entity_poly.pdbx_seq_one_letter_code
_entity_poly.pdbx_strand_id
1 'polypeptide(L)'
;IVKEIGQELSDFNCGLAHLFLQHTTASLTINENVDSDVRDDTETFLNRIVPEGTSAPWKHTLEGSDDMPGHIKSLMFGCTLTVPITNGKLNMVPWQGIWLCEHCDYPTGQKVVVTLNGI
;
A
#
# COMPACT_ATOMS: atom_id res chain seq x y z
N ILE A 1 5.08 8.31 3.56
CA ILE A 1 3.80 9.01 3.28
C ILE A 1 3.40 9.94 4.42
N VAL A 2 3.00 9.45 5.60
CA VAL A 2 2.47 10.30 6.70
C VAL A 2 3.41 11.45 7.10
N LYS A 3 4.71 11.17 7.20
CA LYS A 3 5.74 12.19 7.48
C LYS A 3 5.82 13.27 6.40
N GLU A 4 5.66 12.88 5.13
CA GLU A 4 5.81 13.77 3.97
C GLU A 4 4.64 14.75 3.81
N ILE A 5 3.45 14.39 4.31
CA ILE A 5 2.24 15.22 4.21
C ILE A 5 1.87 15.90 5.53
N GLY A 6 2.69 15.71 6.57
CA GLY A 6 2.34 16.11 7.94
C GLY A 6 2.18 17.62 8.12
N GLN A 7 2.94 18.41 7.34
CA GLN A 7 2.87 19.87 7.40
C GLN A 7 1.58 20.37 6.72
N GLU A 8 1.27 19.85 5.56
CA GLU A 8 0.08 20.21 4.76
C GLU A 8 -1.21 19.79 5.46
N LEU A 9 -1.19 18.67 6.20
CA LEU A 9 -2.34 18.24 6.99
C LEU A 9 -2.74 19.28 8.04
N SER A 10 -1.78 20.05 8.58
CA SER A 10 -2.06 21.01 9.66
C SER A 10 -2.99 22.16 9.26
N ASP A 11 -3.17 22.38 7.96
CA ASP A 11 -4.08 23.39 7.40
C ASP A 11 -5.55 22.94 7.36
N PHE A 12 -5.84 21.66 7.66
CA PHE A 12 -7.18 21.08 7.55
C PHE A 12 -7.76 20.72 8.92
N ASN A 13 -8.92 21.29 9.26
CA ASN A 13 -9.70 20.90 10.42
C ASN A 13 -10.53 19.63 10.14
N CYS A 14 -11.13 19.51 8.96
CA CYS A 14 -11.96 18.37 8.57
C CYS A 14 -11.86 18.12 7.07
N GLY A 15 -11.56 16.89 6.67
CA GLY A 15 -11.39 16.57 5.25
C GLY A 15 -11.15 15.11 4.96
N LEU A 16 -10.65 14.84 3.75
CA LEU A 16 -10.21 13.54 3.26
C LEU A 16 -8.82 13.68 2.65
N ALA A 17 -7.93 12.74 2.97
CA ALA A 17 -6.70 12.48 2.25
C ALA A 17 -6.93 11.30 1.31
N HIS A 18 -6.92 11.54 0.00
CA HIS A 18 -6.96 10.50 -1.01
C HIS A 18 -5.54 10.20 -1.50
N LEU A 19 -5.13 8.95 -1.42
CA LEU A 19 -3.82 8.46 -1.85
C LEU A 19 -4.03 7.54 -3.05
N PHE A 20 -3.29 7.78 -4.12
CA PHE A 20 -3.29 6.96 -5.32
C PHE A 20 -1.87 6.54 -5.68
N LEU A 21 -1.61 5.24 -5.64
CA LEU A 21 -0.36 4.64 -6.05
C LEU A 21 -0.35 4.42 -7.57
N GLN A 22 0.63 5.03 -8.24
CA GLN A 22 0.84 4.89 -9.68
C GLN A 22 1.70 3.65 -9.96
N HIS A 23 1.18 2.47 -9.65
CA HIS A 23 1.87 1.18 -9.87
C HIS A 23 0.86 0.05 -10.07
N THR A 24 1.24 -1.00 -10.77
CA THR A 24 0.37 -2.15 -11.08
C THR A 24 0.73 -3.44 -10.36
N THR A 25 1.93 -3.51 -9.78
CA THR A 25 2.43 -4.66 -9.02
C THR A 25 2.72 -4.31 -7.57
N ALA A 26 2.31 -3.13 -7.09
CA ALA A 26 2.38 -2.73 -5.69
C ALA A 26 1.00 -2.26 -5.23
N SER A 27 0.75 -2.22 -3.92
CA SER A 27 -0.53 -1.81 -3.35
C SER A 27 -0.42 -0.86 -2.18
N LEU A 28 -1.53 -0.19 -1.87
CA LEU A 28 -1.71 0.60 -0.65
C LEU A 28 -2.82 -0.02 0.19
N THR A 29 -2.54 -0.26 1.46
CA THR A 29 -3.53 -0.74 2.44
C THR A 29 -3.34 -0.09 3.82
N ILE A 30 -4.28 -0.31 4.73
CA ILE A 30 -4.17 0.08 6.14
C ILE A 30 -4.22 -1.19 6.97
N ASN A 31 -3.21 -1.39 7.82
CA ASN A 31 -3.17 -2.52 8.75
C ASN A 31 -2.43 -2.11 10.03
N GLU A 32 -2.26 -3.05 10.96
CA GLU A 32 -1.48 -2.84 12.18
C GLU A 32 -0.04 -2.42 11.86
N ASN A 33 0.55 -1.48 12.61
CA ASN A 33 1.91 -0.99 12.36
C ASN A 33 2.75 -0.94 13.66
N VAL A 34 2.47 -1.85 14.59
CA VAL A 34 3.21 -1.98 15.85
C VAL A 34 4.00 -3.27 15.88
N ASP A 35 3.35 -4.42 15.70
CA ASP A 35 4.03 -5.70 15.66
C ASP A 35 4.57 -6.03 14.25
N SER A 36 5.84 -6.40 14.16
CA SER A 36 6.45 -6.83 12.90
C SER A 36 5.88 -8.15 12.39
N ASP A 37 5.43 -9.03 13.28
CA ASP A 37 4.95 -10.37 12.93
C ASP A 37 3.72 -10.28 12.01
N VAL A 38 2.90 -9.23 12.13
CA VAL A 38 1.76 -8.99 11.24
C VAL A 38 2.20 -8.82 9.78
N ARG A 39 3.36 -8.18 9.54
CA ARG A 39 3.91 -8.03 8.17
C ARG A 39 4.44 -9.36 7.65
N ASP A 40 5.20 -10.07 8.48
CA ASP A 40 5.82 -11.35 8.11
C ASP A 40 4.77 -12.44 7.83
N ASP A 41 3.71 -12.51 8.65
CA ASP A 41 2.59 -13.42 8.46
C ASP A 41 1.77 -13.05 7.22
N THR A 42 1.58 -11.75 6.96
CA THR A 42 0.89 -11.27 5.75
C THR A 42 1.67 -11.67 4.50
N GLU A 43 2.99 -11.46 4.49
CA GLU A 43 3.86 -11.88 3.38
C GLU A 43 3.83 -13.40 3.19
N THR A 44 3.96 -14.16 4.28
CA THR A 44 3.88 -15.63 4.26
C THR A 44 2.55 -16.11 3.68
N PHE A 45 1.45 -15.50 4.09
CA PHE A 45 0.12 -15.81 3.57
C PHE A 45 0.02 -15.49 2.07
N LEU A 46 0.43 -14.30 1.63
CA LEU A 46 0.39 -13.88 0.23
C LEU A 46 1.22 -14.80 -0.67
N ASN A 47 2.43 -15.16 -0.25
CA ASN A 47 3.32 -16.07 -0.99
C ASN A 47 2.75 -17.49 -1.06
N ARG A 48 1.91 -17.89 -0.10
CA ARG A 48 1.21 -19.18 -0.14
C ARG A 48 0.04 -19.18 -1.14
N ILE A 49 -0.73 -18.09 -1.21
CA ILE A 49 -1.94 -18.03 -2.05
C ILE A 49 -1.65 -17.53 -3.47
N VAL A 50 -0.59 -16.75 -3.66
CA VAL A 50 -0.09 -16.26 -4.94
C VAL A 50 1.39 -16.64 -5.06
N PRO A 51 1.70 -17.92 -5.33
CA PRO A 51 3.07 -18.41 -5.34
C PRO A 51 3.87 -17.84 -6.51
N GLU A 52 5.18 -17.72 -6.32
CA GLU A 52 6.14 -17.30 -7.35
C GLU A 52 6.93 -18.50 -7.90
N GLY A 53 7.64 -18.28 -9.00
CA GLY A 53 8.61 -19.24 -9.52
C GLY A 53 8.07 -20.24 -10.55
N THR A 54 8.90 -21.22 -10.91
CA THR A 54 8.68 -22.10 -12.07
C THR A 54 7.53 -23.10 -11.91
N SER A 55 7.11 -23.38 -10.67
CA SER A 55 5.95 -24.22 -10.37
C SER A 55 4.63 -23.43 -10.33
N ALA A 56 4.70 -22.09 -10.38
CA ALA A 56 3.52 -21.25 -10.32
C ALA A 56 2.75 -21.26 -11.65
N PRO A 57 1.41 -21.32 -11.64
CA PRO A 57 0.59 -21.50 -12.84
C PRO A 57 0.38 -20.19 -13.64
N TRP A 58 1.35 -19.27 -13.61
CA TRP A 58 1.22 -17.95 -14.21
C TRP A 58 1.79 -17.89 -15.62
N LYS A 59 1.09 -17.16 -16.50
CA LYS A 59 1.51 -16.97 -17.90
C LYS A 59 2.29 -15.68 -18.13
N HIS A 60 2.08 -14.67 -17.29
CA HIS A 60 2.69 -13.36 -17.41
C HIS A 60 3.94 -13.31 -16.54
N THR A 61 5.11 -13.28 -17.18
CA THR A 61 6.42 -13.38 -16.52
C THR A 61 7.44 -12.54 -17.28
N LEU A 62 7.01 -11.44 -17.90
CA LEU A 62 7.87 -10.63 -18.76
C LEU A 62 8.91 -9.88 -17.94
N GLU A 63 8.56 -9.51 -16.71
CA GLU A 63 9.40 -8.72 -15.81
C GLU A 63 10.07 -9.57 -14.71
N GLY A 64 9.71 -10.85 -14.59
CA GLY A 64 10.25 -11.73 -13.56
C GLY A 64 9.31 -12.87 -13.19
N SER A 65 9.72 -13.70 -12.23
CA SER A 65 8.87 -14.75 -11.65
C SER A 65 7.81 -14.22 -10.68
N ASP A 66 7.98 -12.98 -10.24
CA ASP A 66 7.16 -12.18 -9.33
C ASP A 66 6.24 -11.18 -10.06
N ASP A 67 6.34 -11.08 -11.40
CA ASP A 67 5.54 -10.18 -12.26
C ASP A 67 4.01 -10.37 -12.09
N MET A 68 3.47 -11.51 -12.57
CA MET A 68 2.03 -11.82 -12.35
C MET A 68 1.65 -11.93 -10.87
N PRO A 69 2.47 -12.54 -9.99
CA PRO A 69 2.20 -12.53 -8.55
C PRO A 69 1.99 -11.13 -7.99
N GLY A 70 2.86 -10.17 -8.33
CA GLY A 70 2.76 -8.79 -7.90
C GLY A 70 1.48 -8.12 -8.39
N HIS A 71 1.08 -8.38 -9.64
CA HIS A 71 -0.22 -7.93 -10.16
C HIS A 71 -1.41 -8.49 -9.36
N ILE A 72 -1.42 -9.78 -9.05
CA ILE A 72 -2.51 -10.41 -8.29
C ILE A 72 -2.55 -9.87 -6.86
N LYS A 73 -1.40 -9.82 -6.18
CA LYS A 73 -1.29 -9.27 -4.81
C LYS A 73 -1.72 -7.79 -4.79
N SER A 74 -1.39 -7.02 -5.82
CA SER A 74 -1.86 -5.64 -5.98
C SER A 74 -3.38 -5.55 -6.12
N LEU A 75 -4.02 -6.41 -6.91
CA LEU A 75 -5.47 -6.46 -7.06
C LEU A 75 -6.21 -6.80 -5.76
N MET A 76 -5.60 -7.58 -4.86
CA MET A 76 -6.22 -7.97 -3.58
C MET A 76 -6.39 -6.79 -2.63
N PHE A 77 -5.42 -5.87 -2.58
CA PHE A 77 -5.44 -4.72 -1.68
C PHE A 77 -5.86 -3.41 -2.36
N GLY A 78 -5.57 -3.28 -3.65
CA GLY A 78 -5.81 -2.07 -4.43
C GLY A 78 -4.69 -1.03 -4.34
N CYS A 79 -4.80 0.01 -5.17
CA CYS A 79 -3.81 1.09 -5.27
C CYS A 79 -4.31 2.42 -4.70
N THR A 80 -5.47 2.43 -4.04
CA THR A 80 -6.10 3.65 -3.52
C THR A 80 -6.43 3.54 -2.04
N LEU A 81 -6.19 4.61 -1.29
CA LEU A 81 -6.73 4.78 0.06
C LEU A 81 -7.40 6.14 0.19
N THR A 82 -8.46 6.20 0.98
CA THR A 82 -9.08 7.47 1.39
C THR A 82 -9.20 7.48 2.90
N VAL A 83 -8.50 8.40 3.55
CA VAL A 83 -8.39 8.49 5.01
C VAL A 83 -8.98 9.82 5.48
N PRO A 84 -9.88 9.85 6.48
CA PRO A 84 -10.41 11.10 6.99
C PRO A 84 -9.32 11.95 7.66
N ILE A 85 -9.49 13.27 7.61
CA ILE A 85 -8.64 14.25 8.29
C ILE A 85 -9.48 14.88 9.41
N THR A 86 -8.91 15.01 10.60
CA THR A 86 -9.55 15.65 11.75
C THR A 86 -8.49 16.38 12.57
N ASN A 87 -8.69 17.66 12.86
CA ASN A 87 -7.80 18.51 13.66
C ASN A 87 -6.33 18.44 13.19
N GLY A 88 -6.11 18.60 11.89
CA GLY A 88 -4.78 18.65 11.29
C GLY A 88 -4.07 17.31 11.16
N LYS A 89 -4.78 16.18 11.32
CA LYS A 89 -4.19 14.84 11.34
C LYS A 89 -5.05 13.84 10.58
N LEU A 90 -4.41 12.81 10.03
CA LEU A 90 -5.13 11.62 9.58
C LEU A 90 -5.84 10.97 10.77
N ASN A 91 -7.14 10.73 10.62
CA ASN A 91 -8.01 10.17 11.64
C ASN A 91 -7.91 8.63 11.62
N MET A 92 -6.78 8.13 12.11
CA MET A 92 -6.47 6.71 12.25
C MET A 92 -6.23 6.39 13.72
N VAL A 93 -6.52 5.16 14.14
CA VAL A 93 -6.20 4.71 15.50
C VAL A 93 -4.70 4.43 15.65
N PRO A 94 -4.13 4.43 16.87
CA PRO A 94 -2.68 4.27 17.08
C PRO A 94 -2.05 3.01 16.48
N TRP A 95 -2.85 1.96 16.31
CA TRP A 95 -2.42 0.69 15.72
C TRP A 95 -2.34 0.76 14.19
N GLN A 96 -3.12 1.62 13.54
CA GLN A 96 -3.21 1.68 12.09
C GLN A 96 -2.02 2.43 11.49
N GLY A 97 -1.41 1.81 10.48
CA GLY A 97 -0.44 2.44 9.58
C GLY A 97 -0.83 2.24 8.12
N ILE A 98 -0.43 3.21 7.29
CA ILE A 98 -0.53 3.09 5.83
C ILE A 98 0.64 2.24 5.35
N TRP A 99 0.34 1.10 4.77
CA TRP A 99 1.31 0.18 4.19
C TRP A 99 1.43 0.43 2.69
N LEU A 100 2.67 0.57 2.21
CA LEU A 100 3.01 0.41 0.80
C LEU A 100 3.58 -1.00 0.67
N CYS A 101 2.81 -1.90 0.06
CA CYS A 101 3.23 -3.27 -0.17
C CYS A 101 3.88 -3.33 -1.55
N GLU A 102 5.21 -3.43 -1.55
CA GLU A 102 5.97 -3.79 -2.73
C GLU A 102 5.91 -5.32 -2.89
N HIS A 103 5.51 -5.80 -4.06
CA HIS A 103 5.34 -7.23 -4.31
C HIS A 103 6.37 -7.79 -5.29
N CYS A 104 7.26 -6.95 -5.80
CA CYS A 104 8.38 -7.35 -6.66
C CYS A 104 9.73 -7.18 -5.95
N ASP A 105 10.66 -8.10 -6.18
CA ASP A 105 11.99 -8.10 -5.56
C ASP A 105 12.88 -6.97 -6.09
N TYR A 106 12.68 -6.57 -7.35
CA TYR A 106 13.48 -5.56 -8.05
C TYR A 106 12.61 -4.43 -8.62
N PRO A 107 11.99 -3.61 -7.78
CA PRO A 107 11.00 -2.66 -8.24
C PRO A 107 11.64 -1.39 -8.80
N THR A 108 10.99 -0.79 -9.81
CA THR A 108 11.33 0.55 -10.29
C THR A 108 10.49 1.58 -9.54
N GLY A 109 11.09 2.22 -8.52
CA GLY A 109 10.56 3.32 -7.69
C GLY A 109 9.07 3.69 -7.79
N GLN A 110 8.36 3.61 -6.66
CA GLN A 110 6.92 3.87 -6.61
C GLN A 110 6.60 5.35 -6.40
N LYS A 111 5.52 5.81 -7.04
CA LYS A 111 4.98 7.16 -6.85
C LYS A 111 3.58 7.11 -6.26
N VAL A 112 3.39 7.79 -5.14
CA VAL A 112 2.08 7.99 -4.51
C VAL A 112 1.66 9.44 -4.69
N VAL A 113 0.51 9.64 -5.33
CA VAL A 113 -0.14 10.94 -5.45
C VAL A 113 -1.05 11.12 -4.24
N VAL A 114 -0.91 12.23 -3.52
CA VAL A 114 -1.79 12.57 -2.40
C VAL A 114 -2.61 13.80 -2.76
N THR A 115 -3.93 13.67 -2.65
CA THR A 115 -4.89 14.77 -2.79
C THR A 115 -5.53 15.02 -1.44
N LEU A 116 -5.35 16.22 -0.90
CA LEU A 116 -6.00 16.66 0.34
C LEU A 116 -7.18 17.55 -0.03
N ASN A 117 -8.35 17.27 0.54
CA ASN A 117 -9.57 18.05 0.33
C ASN A 117 -10.34 18.22 1.63
N GLY A 118 -10.76 19.44 1.94
CA GLY A 118 -11.46 19.75 3.18
C GLY A 118 -11.41 21.23 3.53
N ILE A 119 -11.77 21.52 4.78
CA ILE A 119 -11.71 22.84 5.42
C ILE A 119 -10.82 22.80 6.65
#